data_AF-A0A3D4N2A0-F1
#
_entry.id   AF-A0A3D4N2A0-F1
#
_cell.length_a   1.000
_cell.length_b   1.000
_cell.length_c   1.000
_cell.angle_alpha   90.00
_cell.angle_beta   90.00
_cell.angle_gamma   90.00
#
_symmetry.space_group_name_H-M   'P 1'
#
loop_
_entity.id
_entity.type
_entity.pdbx_description
1 polymer ?
#
loop_
_entity_poly.entity_id
_entity_poly.type
_entity_poly.pdbx_seq_one_letter_code
_entity_poly.pdbx_strand_id
1 'polypeptide(L)'
;MNMTVGDFVGITFWLFITMVFVLVVSYVIAFIYNRITWYYNMKHYGEINASLKKCETCKTEISIWAKDCPHCGHHNTDWALKLLLLIISTVLVCMTLITILTLLLGLSVDNSMKNIPEIVNSFVLLIF
;
A
#
# COMPACT_ATOMS: atom_id res chain seq x y z
N MET A 1 22.36 -20.76 -16.40
CA MET A 1 23.12 -19.91 -15.45
C MET A 1 22.50 -20.17 -14.09
N ASN A 2 23.22 -20.84 -13.18
CA ASN A 2 22.66 -21.18 -11.85
C ASN A 2 22.76 -19.95 -10.94
N MET A 3 21.62 -19.49 -10.42
CA MET A 3 21.56 -18.45 -9.39
C MET A 3 21.98 -19.07 -8.06
N THR A 4 22.88 -18.42 -7.33
CA THR A 4 23.22 -18.86 -5.97
C THR A 4 22.16 -18.40 -4.97
N VAL A 5 22.08 -19.04 -3.81
CA VAL A 5 21.17 -18.63 -2.72
C VAL A 5 21.45 -17.18 -2.30
N GLY A 6 22.72 -16.75 -2.32
CA GLY A 6 23.12 -15.38 -2.00
C GLY A 6 22.54 -14.36 -2.99
N ASP A 7 22.54 -14.69 -4.29
CA ASP A 7 21.96 -13.83 -5.33
C ASP A 7 20.45 -13.67 -5.14
N PHE A 8 19.76 -14.76 -4.78
CA PHE A 8 18.32 -14.74 -4.53
C PHE A 8 17.95 -13.87 -3.31
N VAL A 9 18.68 -14.00 -2.20
CA VAL A 9 18.49 -13.17 -1.00
C VAL A 9 18.79 -11.69 -1.28
N GLY A 10 19.83 -11.41 -2.06
CA GLY A 10 20.19 -10.03 -2.43
C GLY A 10 19.11 -9.35 -3.28
N ILE A 11 18.59 -10.04 -4.29
CA ILE A 11 17.55 -9.51 -5.19
C ILE A 11 16.24 -9.30 -4.41
N THR A 12 15.82 -10.26 -3.59
CA THR A 12 14.59 -10.15 -2.81
C THR A 12 14.65 -9.00 -1.80
N PHE A 13 15.79 -8.81 -1.13
CA PHE A 13 16.00 -7.68 -0.23
C PHE A 13 15.92 -6.32 -0.94
N TRP A 14 16.54 -6.19 -2.11
CA TRP A 14 16.49 -4.96 -2.92
C TRP A 14 15.08 -4.64 -3.42
N LEU A 15 14.34 -5.65 -3.87
CA LEU A 15 12.93 -5.50 -4.26
C LEU A 15 12.07 -5.06 -3.08
N PHE A 16 12.33 -5.57 -1.88
CA PHE A 16 11.64 -5.14 -0.68
C PHE A 16 11.92 -3.66 -0.35
N ILE A 17 13.18 -3.23 -0.37
CA ILE A 17 13.55 -1.83 -0.10
C ILE A 17 12.90 -0.88 -1.11
N THR A 18 13.00 -1.20 -2.40
CA THR A 18 12.43 -0.35 -3.46
C THR A 18 10.90 -0.26 -3.35
N MET A 19 10.23 -1.37 -3.04
CA MET A 19 8.79 -1.39 -2.78
C MET A 19 8.39 -0.54 -1.56
N VAL A 20 9.12 -0.65 -0.45
CA VAL A 20 8.89 0.19 0.75
C VAL A 20 9.13 1.66 0.43
N PHE A 21 10.15 2.00 -0.34
CA PHE A 21 10.41 3.38 -0.77
C PHE A 21 9.26 3.94 -1.62
N VAL A 22 8.77 3.18 -2.60
CA VAL A 22 7.62 3.57 -3.44
C VAL A 22 6.36 3.75 -2.59
N LEU A 23 6.13 2.90 -1.59
CA LEU A 23 5.04 3.04 -0.64
C LEU A 23 5.14 4.36 0.14
N VAL A 24 6.30 4.66 0.73
CA VAL A 24 6.51 5.86 1.53
C VAL A 24 6.29 7.10 0.67
N VAL A 25 6.86 7.13 -0.54
CA VAL A 25 6.68 8.24 -1.48
C VAL A 25 5.20 8.41 -1.85
N SER A 26 4.50 7.33 -2.19
CA SER A 26 3.08 7.37 -2.55
C SER A 26 2.21 7.84 -1.39
N TYR A 27 2.49 7.37 -0.17
CA TYR A 27 1.80 7.80 1.05
C TYR A 27 2.04 9.29 1.33
N VAL A 28 3.29 9.77 1.22
CA VAL A 28 3.62 11.17 1.42
C VAL A 28 2.90 12.06 0.39
N ILE A 29 2.88 11.67 -0.88
CA ILE A 29 2.15 12.40 -1.93
C ILE A 29 0.65 12.44 -1.62
N ALA A 30 0.04 11.32 -1.26
CA ALA A 30 -1.37 11.24 -0.90
C ALA A 30 -1.70 12.10 0.33
N PHE A 31 -0.84 12.05 1.36
CA PHE A 31 -0.97 12.87 2.57
C PHE A 31 -0.91 14.36 2.24
N ILE A 32 0.07 14.79 1.44
CA ILE A 32 0.20 16.18 1.00
C ILE A 32 -1.03 16.61 0.20
N TYR A 33 -1.47 15.80 -0.76
CA TYR A 33 -2.64 16.09 -1.58
C TYR A 33 -3.91 16.23 -0.73
N ASN A 34 -4.11 15.32 0.23
CA ASN A 34 -5.26 15.36 1.13
C ASN A 34 -5.20 16.62 2.02
N ARG A 35 -4.02 16.98 2.53
CA ARG A 35 -3.84 18.20 3.34
C ARG A 35 -4.11 19.47 2.54
N ILE A 36 -3.58 19.57 1.31
CA ILE A 36 -3.82 20.72 0.41
C ILE A 36 -5.31 20.84 0.11
N THR A 37 -5.96 19.74 -0.23
CA THR A 37 -7.40 19.70 -0.51
C THR A 37 -8.21 20.17 0.71
N TRP A 38 -7.85 19.71 1.90
CA TRP A 38 -8.48 20.11 3.14
C TRP A 38 -8.34 21.62 3.40
N TYR A 39 -7.14 22.19 3.27
CA TYR A 39 -6.92 23.63 3.43
C TYR A 39 -7.69 24.46 2.40
N TYR A 40 -7.71 24.01 1.14
CA TYR A 40 -8.45 24.67 0.08
C TYR A 40 -9.96 24.69 0.38
N ASN A 41 -10.50 23.54 0.80
CA ASN A 41 -11.92 23.42 1.14
C ASN A 41 -12.28 24.23 2.39
N MET A 42 -11.44 24.22 3.43
CA MET A 42 -11.69 25.00 4.65
C MET A 42 -11.79 26.50 4.34
N LYS A 43 -10.91 27.03 3.48
CA LYS A 43 -10.93 28.46 3.09
C LYS A 43 -12.18 28.84 2.29
N HIS A 44 -12.73 27.92 1.50
CA HIS A 44 -13.86 28.22 0.60
C HIS A 44 -15.24 27.86 1.19
N TYR A 45 -15.30 26.87 2.09
CA TYR A 45 -16.56 26.27 2.56
C TYR A 45 -16.72 26.25 4.09
N GLY A 46 -15.67 26.57 4.87
CA GLY A 46 -15.70 26.52 6.34
C GLY A 46 -15.51 25.10 6.93
N GLU A 47 -15.31 25.02 8.25
CA GLU A 47 -14.91 23.77 8.95
C GLU A 47 -15.92 22.62 8.84
N ILE A 48 -17.22 22.92 8.82
CA ILE A 48 -18.29 21.91 8.89
C ILE A 48 -18.49 21.21 7.53
N ASN A 49 -18.02 21.83 6.44
CA ASN A 49 -18.30 21.41 5.06
C ASN A 49 -17.03 20.97 4.29
N ALA A 50 -15.96 20.56 4.98
CA ALA A 50 -14.70 20.17 4.34
C ALA A 50 -14.82 18.99 3.35
N SER A 51 -15.88 18.17 3.48
CA SER A 51 -16.23 17.06 2.58
C SER A 51 -17.13 17.47 1.41
N LEU A 52 -17.48 18.76 1.28
CA LEU A 52 -18.30 19.30 0.22
C LEU A 52 -17.44 20.14 -0.74
N LYS A 53 -17.80 20.11 -2.02
CA LYS A 53 -17.30 21.02 -3.06
C LYS A 53 -18.47 21.60 -3.84
N LYS A 54 -18.29 22.77 -4.46
CA LYS A 54 -19.28 23.30 -5.40
C LYS A 54 -19.14 22.63 -6.76
N CYS A 55 -20.28 22.30 -7.37
CA CYS A 55 -20.34 21.91 -8.77
C CYS A 55 -19.88 23.09 -9.66
N GLU A 56 -19.03 22.82 -10.64
CA GLU A 56 -18.49 23.86 -11.54
C GLU A 56 -19.56 24.48 -12.44
N THR A 57 -20.61 23.72 -12.75
CA THR A 57 -21.71 24.17 -13.61
C THR A 57 -22.79 24.92 -12.84
N CYS A 58 -23.41 24.29 -11.84
CA CYS A 58 -24.59 24.85 -11.16
C CYS A 58 -24.28 25.47 -9.79
N LYS A 59 -23.01 25.42 -9.34
CA LYS A 59 -22.54 25.95 -8.05
C LYS A 59 -23.22 25.36 -6.81
N THR A 60 -24.02 24.31 -6.95
CA THR A 60 -24.61 23.58 -5.82
C THR A 60 -23.54 22.80 -5.08
N GLU A 61 -23.68 22.69 -3.76
CA GLU A 61 -22.78 21.91 -2.93
C GLU A 61 -23.03 20.42 -3.13
N ILE A 62 -21.95 19.69 -3.41
CA ILE A 62 -21.95 18.25 -3.66
C ILE A 62 -20.82 17.60 -2.87
N SER A 63 -20.93 16.30 -2.58
CA SER A 63 -19.83 15.54 -1.97
C SER A 63 -18.58 15.58 -2.86
N ILE A 64 -17.40 15.66 -2.25
CA ILE A 64 -16.10 15.55 -2.95
C ILE A 64 -15.93 14.20 -3.68
N TRP A 65 -16.75 13.20 -3.34
CA TRP A 65 -16.79 11.86 -3.93
C TRP A 65 -17.94 11.68 -4.94
N ALA A 66 -18.78 12.70 -5.15
CA ALA A 66 -19.88 12.61 -6.11
C ALA A 66 -19.33 12.45 -7.53
N LYS A 67 -19.74 11.38 -8.21
CA LYS A 67 -19.41 11.12 -9.62
C LYS A 67 -20.07 12.13 -10.56
N ASP A 68 -21.33 12.44 -10.28
CA ASP A 68 -22.14 13.39 -11.02
C ASP A 68 -22.83 14.36 -10.05
N CYS A 69 -23.07 15.59 -10.49
CA CYS A 69 -23.86 16.53 -9.71
C CYS A 69 -25.34 16.12 -9.74
N PRO A 70 -26.01 15.91 -8.59
CA PRO A 70 -27.42 15.48 -8.55
C PRO A 70 -28.39 16.55 -9.05
N HIS A 71 -27.97 17.82 -9.12
CA HIS A 71 -28.83 18.93 -9.55
C HIS A 71 -28.77 19.20 -11.06
N CYS A 72 -27.59 19.16 -11.66
CA CYS A 72 -27.42 19.52 -13.08
C CYS A 72 -26.90 18.36 -13.95
N GLY A 73 -26.59 17.20 -13.38
CA GLY A 73 -26.06 16.05 -14.10
C GLY A 73 -24.63 16.21 -14.60
N HIS A 74 -23.94 17.31 -14.26
CA HIS A 74 -22.56 17.52 -14.68
C HIS A 74 -21.62 16.46 -14.09
N HIS A 75 -20.81 15.86 -14.96
CA HIS A 75 -19.85 14.84 -14.58
C HIS A 75 -18.65 15.47 -13.87
N ASN A 76 -18.37 15.02 -12.66
CA ASN A 76 -17.16 15.38 -11.95
C ASN A 76 -16.00 14.57 -12.52
N THR A 77 -14.87 15.18 -12.87
CA THR A 77 -13.71 14.44 -13.39
C THR A 77 -12.74 13.97 -12.30
N ASP A 78 -12.82 14.55 -11.10
CA ASP A 78 -11.82 14.33 -10.05
C ASP A 78 -12.03 13.02 -9.26
N TRP A 79 -13.25 12.47 -9.25
CA TRP A 79 -13.57 11.30 -8.42
C TRP A 79 -12.77 10.07 -8.85
N ALA A 80 -12.56 9.90 -10.17
CA ALA A 80 -11.84 8.76 -10.73
C ALA A 80 -10.36 8.79 -10.33
N LEU A 81 -9.73 9.97 -10.34
CA LEU A 81 -8.34 10.13 -9.92
C LEU A 81 -8.17 9.81 -8.42
N LYS A 82 -9.09 10.30 -7.58
CA LYS A 82 -9.08 10.02 -6.13
C LYS A 82 -9.29 8.53 -5.83
N LEU A 83 -10.21 7.88 -6.54
CA LEU A 83 -10.46 6.45 -6.42
C LEU A 83 -9.26 5.62 -6.89
N LEU A 84 -8.64 6.00 -8.01
CA LEU A 84 -7.46 5.34 -8.55
C LEU A 84 -6.28 5.41 -7.55
N LEU A 85 -6.04 6.59 -6.96
CA LEU A 85 -5.00 6.76 -5.93
C LEU A 85 -5.26 5.88 -4.70
N LEU A 86 -6.52 5.74 -4.29
CA LEU A 86 -6.89 4.86 -3.19
C LEU A 86 -6.57 3.39 -3.53
N ILE A 87 -6.99 2.92 -4.71
CA ILE A 87 -6.78 1.53 -5.16
C ILE A 87 -5.29 1.22 -5.26
N ILE A 88 -4.49 2.11 -5.86
CA ILE A 88 -3.03 1.93 -5.98
C ILE A 88 -2.40 1.78 -4.60
N SER A 89 -2.78 2.65 -3.65
CA SER A 89 -2.30 2.58 -2.27
C SER A 89 -2.64 1.23 -1.61
N THR A 90 -3.90 0.78 -1.72
CA THR A 90 -4.32 -0.50 -1.14
C THR A 90 -3.59 -1.70 -1.74
N VAL A 91 -3.45 -1.75 -3.07
CA VAL A 91 -2.75 -2.84 -3.76
C VAL A 91 -1.28 -2.90 -3.32
N LEU A 92 -0.61 -1.75 -3.24
CA LEU A 92 0.78 -1.71 -2.78
C LEU A 92 0.91 -2.23 -1.34
N VAL A 93 0.04 -1.82 -0.42
CA VAL A 93 0.04 -2.33 0.96
C VAL A 93 -0.20 -3.84 1.01
N CYS A 94 -1.09 -4.38 0.19
CA CYS A 94 -1.30 -5.83 0.12
C CYS A 94 -0.04 -6.57 -0.36
N MET A 95 0.63 -6.06 -1.40
CA MET A 95 1.86 -6.68 -1.91
C MET A 95 2.99 -6.67 -0.87
N THR A 96 3.07 -5.62 -0.04
CA THR A 96 4.10 -5.55 1.00
C THR A 96 3.84 -6.52 2.14
N LEU A 97 2.58 -6.66 2.56
CA LEU A 97 2.17 -7.66 3.54
C LEU A 97 2.46 -9.08 3.06
N ILE A 98 2.16 -9.38 1.78
CA ILE A 98 2.48 -10.68 1.18
C ILE A 98 3.99 -10.91 1.24
N THR A 99 4.80 -9.95 0.82
CA THR A 99 6.26 -10.09 0.81
C THR A 99 6.84 -10.33 2.21
N ILE A 100 6.34 -9.61 3.21
CA ILE A 100 6.71 -9.82 4.62
C ILE A 100 6.33 -11.23 5.07
N LEU A 101 5.11 -11.68 4.73
CA LEU A 101 4.65 -13.02 5.07
C LEU A 101 5.53 -14.11 4.41
N THR A 102 5.91 -13.95 3.14
CA THR A 102 6.79 -14.90 2.46
C THR A 102 8.18 -14.95 3.09
N LEU A 103 8.72 -13.80 3.49
CA LEU A 103 10.01 -13.72 4.21
C LEU A 103 9.94 -14.40 5.58
N LEU A 104 8.88 -14.16 6.35
CA LEU A 104 8.66 -14.80 7.65
C LEU A 104 8.55 -16.33 7.53
N LEU A 105 7.81 -16.81 6.51
CA LEU A 105 7.70 -18.23 6.22
C LEU A 105 9.05 -18.82 5.79
N GLY A 106 9.82 -18.14 4.94
CA GLY A 106 11.15 -18.56 4.53
C GLY A 106 12.13 -18.71 5.71
N LEU A 107 12.17 -17.70 6.59
CA LEU A 107 13.01 -17.74 7.80
C LEU A 107 12.58 -18.85 8.78
N SER A 108 11.27 -19.13 8.89
CA SER A 108 10.76 -20.22 9.72
C SER A 108 11.19 -21.59 9.19
N VAL A 109 11.20 -21.78 7.87
CA VAL A 109 11.68 -23.01 7.23
C VAL A 109 13.19 -23.17 7.43
N ASP A 110 13.99 -22.11 7.23
CA ASP A 110 15.45 -22.17 7.41
C ASP A 110 15.85 -22.53 8.85
N ASN A 111 15.17 -21.95 9.85
CA ASN A 111 15.39 -22.31 11.26
C ASN A 111 15.01 -23.77 11.54
N SER A 112 13.98 -24.29 10.87
CA SER A 112 13.57 -25.68 11.00
C SER A 112 14.59 -26.62 10.36
N MET A 113 15.17 -26.26 9.21
CA MET A 113 16.16 -27.09 8.51
C MET A 113 17.52 -27.14 9.22
N LYS A 114 17.93 -26.08 9.93
CA LYS A 114 19.17 -26.07 10.72
C LYS A 114 19.16 -27.05 11.91
N ASN A 115 17.98 -27.40 12.44
CA ASN A 115 17.88 -28.29 13.60
C ASN A 115 17.78 -29.79 13.22
N ILE A 116 17.57 -30.10 11.92
CA ILE A 116 17.45 -31.49 11.45
C ILE A 116 18.74 -32.31 11.66
N PRO A 117 19.97 -31.80 11.41
CA PRO A 117 21.19 -32.57 11.60
C PRO A 117 21.44 -32.95 13.06
N GLU A 118 21.09 -32.08 14.02
CA GLU A 118 21.24 -32.34 15.46
C GLU A 118 20.26 -33.40 15.98
N ILE A 119 19.02 -33.37 15.47
CA ILE A 119 18.02 -34.39 15.77
C ILE A 119 18.46 -35.74 15.20
N VAL A 120 18.93 -35.77 13.94
CA VAL A 120 19.42 -37.00 13.30
C VAL A 120 20.63 -37.55 14.05
N ASN A 121 21.59 -36.72 14.46
CA ASN A 121 22.73 -37.18 15.26
C ASN A 121 22.33 -37.70 16.65
N SER A 122 21.33 -37.08 17.30
CA SER A 122 20.82 -37.56 18.60
C SER A 122 20.11 -38.90 18.46
N PHE A 123 19.37 -39.13 17.36
CA PHE A 123 18.73 -40.42 17.08
C PHE A 123 19.75 -41.51 16.73
N VAL A 124 20.81 -41.18 15.98
CA VAL A 124 21.88 -42.14 15.66
C VAL A 124 22.63 -42.57 16.92
N LEU A 125 22.91 -41.66 17.86
CA LEU A 125 23.50 -41.98 19.17
C LEU A 125 22.60 -42.77 20.13
N LEU A 126 21.30 -42.86 19.84
CA LEU A 126 20.33 -43.64 20.62
C LEU A 126 20.14 -45.05 20.07
N ILE A 127 20.53 -45.28 18.81
CA ILE A 127 20.38 -46.57 18.11
C ILE A 127 21.69 -47.39 18.12
N PHE A 128 22.84 -46.74 18.32
CA PHE A 128 24.16 -47.36 18.48
C PHE A 128 24.65 -47.25 19.92
#